data_AF-A0A7C2HST5-F1
#
_entry.id   AF-A0A7C2HST5-F1
#
_cell.length_a   1.000
_cell.length_b   1.000
_cell.length_c   1.000
_cell.angle_alpha   90.00
_cell.angle_beta   90.00
_cell.angle_gamma   90.00
#
_symmetry.space_group_name_H-M   'P 1'
#
loop_
_entity.id
_entity.type
_entity.pdbx_description
1 polymer ?
#
loop_
_entity_poly.entity_id
_entity_poly.type
_entity_poly.pdbx_seq_one_letter_code
_entity_poly.pdbx_strand_id
1 'polypeptide(L)'
;MSTLSRGHRRLLEKPVAEARRIAEDGARKVLMDQYAVHHHEPWPHMSSEERELRNQLRAHGRQLGDKRDPQRETQQIDHLVQATAYEHWHRMLFARFLAENDLLLDAEHGVAMTLDEVRELAREQGRDWMELAAELAQRMLLAVFRPEDPVLQVQLPPETRQKLEEKLEALPREIFLADDSLGWVYQFWQRDEKDRVNKEEVKIGADQLPAVTQLFTEDYMVLFLLENTLGAWWTARRR
;
A
#
# COMPACT_ATOMS: atom_id res chain seq x y z
N MET A 1 -8.99 -13.41 -19.83
CA MET A 1 -8.42 -12.34 -19.01
C MET A 1 -9.33 -11.14 -19.11
N SER A 2 -9.89 -10.70 -17.99
CA SER A 2 -10.82 -9.57 -17.98
C SER A 2 -10.03 -8.30 -17.67
N THR A 3 -10.03 -7.35 -18.58
CA THR A 3 -9.34 -6.06 -18.41
C THR A 3 -10.33 -4.99 -17.97
N LEU A 4 -9.89 -4.06 -17.13
CA LEU A 4 -10.73 -2.96 -16.66
C LEU A 4 -11.22 -2.09 -17.83
N SER A 5 -12.54 -1.85 -17.85
CA SER A 5 -13.14 -0.86 -18.75
C SER A 5 -12.67 0.56 -18.39
N ARG A 6 -12.75 1.50 -19.33
CA ARG A 6 -12.46 2.92 -19.05
C ARG A 6 -13.32 3.50 -17.92
N GLY A 7 -14.54 2.99 -17.74
CA GLY A 7 -15.42 3.37 -16.62
C GLY A 7 -14.87 2.88 -15.28
N HIS A 8 -14.50 1.60 -15.21
CA HIS A 8 -13.92 1.01 -13.99
C HIS A 8 -12.56 1.63 -13.64
N ARG A 9 -11.71 1.94 -14.63
CA ARG A 9 -10.45 2.65 -14.40
C ARG A 9 -10.66 4.01 -13.70
N ARG A 10 -11.67 4.78 -14.13
CA ARG A 10 -12.01 6.07 -13.48
C ARG A 10 -12.58 5.90 -12.07
N LEU A 11 -13.36 4.82 -11.85
CA LEU A 11 -13.89 4.48 -10.53
C LEU A 11 -12.80 4.01 -9.57
N LEU A 12 -11.72 3.43 -10.08
CA LEU A 12 -10.55 3.02 -9.29
C LEU A 12 -9.60 4.19 -9.00
N GLU A 13 -9.37 5.06 -9.99
CA GLU A 13 -8.37 6.13 -9.91
C GLU A 13 -8.63 7.11 -8.76
N LYS A 14 -9.87 7.59 -8.62
CA LYS A 14 -10.21 8.59 -7.59
C LYS A 14 -10.08 8.02 -6.17
N PRO A 15 -10.69 6.87 -5.82
CA PRO A 15 -10.55 6.30 -4.48
C PRO A 15 -9.12 5.96 -4.11
N VAL A 16 -8.31 5.42 -5.03
CA VAL A 16 -6.91 5.07 -4.73
C VAL A 16 -6.07 6.32 -4.44
N ALA A 17 -6.22 7.38 -5.23
CA ALA A 17 -5.49 8.62 -4.99
C ALA A 17 -5.95 9.34 -3.72
N GLU A 18 -7.26 9.33 -3.42
CA GLU A 18 -7.80 9.87 -2.16
C GLU A 18 -7.35 9.04 -0.95
N ALA A 19 -7.34 7.71 -1.07
CA ALA A 19 -6.89 6.81 -0.03
C ALA A 19 -5.43 7.06 0.36
N ARG A 20 -4.56 7.35 -0.61
CA ARG A 20 -3.18 7.76 -0.32
C ARG A 20 -3.12 8.97 0.60
N ARG A 21 -3.84 10.04 0.27
CA ARG A 21 -3.85 11.27 1.08
C ARG A 21 -4.36 11.00 2.50
N ILE A 22 -5.47 10.27 2.60
CA ILE A 22 -6.09 9.90 3.89
C ILE A 22 -5.11 9.08 4.74
N ALA A 23 -4.46 8.08 4.12
CA ALA A 23 -3.52 7.21 4.79
C ALA A 23 -2.24 7.96 5.22
N GLU A 24 -1.69 8.84 4.38
CA GLU A 24 -0.53 9.67 4.70
C GLU A 24 -0.84 10.66 5.84
N ASP A 25 -2.01 11.30 5.81
CA ASP A 25 -2.45 12.21 6.88
C ASP A 25 -2.64 11.47 8.21
N GLY A 26 -3.27 10.28 8.18
CA GLY A 26 -3.46 9.45 9.36
C GLY A 26 -2.14 8.90 9.92
N ALA A 27 -1.24 8.44 9.05
CA ALA A 27 0.07 7.97 9.43
C ALA A 27 0.91 9.11 10.05
N ARG A 28 0.89 10.30 9.46
CA ARG A 28 1.59 11.47 9.99
C ARG A 28 1.11 11.82 11.39
N LYS A 29 -0.21 11.87 11.61
CA LYS A 29 -0.78 12.14 12.95
C LYS A 29 -0.28 11.13 13.98
N VAL A 30 -0.36 9.84 13.69
CA VAL A 30 0.07 8.79 14.66
C VAL A 30 1.57 8.84 14.93
N LEU A 31 2.39 8.94 13.87
CA LEU A 31 3.84 9.00 14.00
C LEU A 31 4.31 10.24 14.78
N MET A 32 3.57 11.35 14.69
CA MET A 32 3.87 12.57 15.42
C MET A 32 3.30 12.58 16.83
N ASP A 33 1.98 12.39 16.97
CA ASP A 33 1.23 12.61 18.20
C ASP A 33 1.42 11.48 19.20
N GLN A 34 1.47 10.22 18.74
CA GLN A 34 1.61 9.06 19.62
C GLN A 34 3.08 8.67 19.81
N TYR A 35 3.85 8.59 18.73
CA TYR A 35 5.20 8.04 18.78
C TYR A 35 6.33 9.08 18.80
N ALA A 36 6.04 10.38 18.68
CA ALA A 36 7.05 11.45 18.73
C ALA A 36 8.27 11.18 17.81
N VAL A 37 8.06 10.57 16.62
CA VAL A 37 9.17 10.10 15.76
C VAL A 37 9.98 11.27 15.22
N HIS A 38 9.30 12.38 14.94
CA HIS A 38 9.90 13.63 14.46
C HIS A 38 10.69 14.39 15.53
N HIS A 39 10.34 14.19 16.80
CA HIS A 39 10.88 14.92 17.94
C HIS A 39 12.15 14.23 18.49
N HIS A 40 12.99 14.97 19.22
CA HIS A 40 14.23 14.43 19.78
C HIS A 40 13.94 13.43 20.92
N GLU A 41 13.07 13.82 21.85
CA GLU A 41 12.63 13.02 23.00
C GLU A 41 11.28 12.31 22.75
N PRO A 42 11.08 11.11 23.33
CA PRO A 42 9.77 10.45 23.38
C PRO A 42 8.82 11.20 24.33
N TRP A 43 7.52 11.01 24.17
CA TRP A 43 6.57 11.61 25.11
C TRP A 43 6.65 10.96 26.50
N PRO A 44 6.43 11.72 27.59
CA PRO A 44 6.54 11.19 28.95
C PRO A 44 5.57 10.04 29.25
N HIS A 45 4.40 10.04 28.59
CA HIS A 45 3.34 9.05 28.77
C HIS A 45 3.56 7.75 27.98
N MET A 46 4.59 7.67 27.13
CA MET A 46 4.86 6.48 26.32
C MET A 46 5.37 5.33 27.19
N SER A 47 4.79 4.14 26.97
CA SER A 47 5.21 2.88 27.56
C SER A 47 6.61 2.46 27.09
N SER A 48 7.20 1.46 27.73
CA SER A 48 8.49 0.90 27.30
C SER A 48 8.42 0.31 25.90
N GLU A 49 7.33 -0.37 25.55
CA GLU A 49 7.09 -0.97 24.24
C GLU A 49 6.93 0.10 23.16
N GLU A 50 6.17 1.18 23.44
CA GLU A 50 6.00 2.29 22.51
C GLU A 50 7.32 3.04 22.24
N ARG A 51 8.19 3.13 23.25
CA ARG A 51 9.53 3.71 23.09
C ARG A 51 10.43 2.84 22.24
N GLU A 52 10.34 1.52 22.38
CA GLU A 52 11.08 0.58 21.54
C GLU A 52 10.60 0.65 20.09
N LEU A 53 9.29 0.62 19.87
CA LEU A 53 8.69 0.78 18.54
C LEU A 53 9.09 2.12 17.90
N ARG A 54 9.06 3.23 18.67
CA ARG A 54 9.57 4.52 18.20
C ARG A 54 11.02 4.45 17.71
N ASN A 55 11.91 3.77 18.44
CA ASN A 55 13.31 3.65 18.05
C ASN A 55 13.46 2.84 16.76
N GLN A 56 12.68 1.77 16.60
CA GLN A 56 12.61 0.98 15.38
C GLN A 56 12.08 1.81 14.21
N LEU A 57 10.98 2.56 14.40
CA LEU A 57 10.41 3.47 13.40
C LEU A 57 11.39 4.56 12.96
N ARG A 58 12.12 5.17 13.91
CA ARG A 58 13.17 6.15 13.59
C ARG A 58 14.31 5.51 12.78
N ALA A 59 14.72 4.29 13.15
CA ALA A 59 15.75 3.57 12.40
C ALA A 59 15.28 3.22 10.99
N HIS A 60 14.04 2.75 10.85
CA HIS A 60 13.43 2.40 9.57
C HIS A 60 13.29 3.64 8.66
N GLY A 61 12.77 4.77 9.17
CA GLY A 61 12.72 6.01 8.40
C GLY A 61 14.09 6.44 7.86
N ARG A 62 15.16 6.30 8.66
CA ARG A 62 16.53 6.59 8.21
C ARG A 62 17.02 5.63 7.12
N GLN A 63 16.61 4.36 7.17
CA GLN A 63 16.91 3.40 6.10
C GLN A 63 16.18 3.75 4.80
N LEU A 64 14.96 4.30 4.89
CA LEU A 64 14.17 4.75 3.75
C LEU A 64 14.66 6.08 3.14
N GLY A 65 15.50 6.84 3.86
CA GLY A 65 16.07 8.09 3.37
C GLY A 65 15.72 9.33 4.19
N ASP A 66 14.97 9.20 5.29
CA ASP A 66 14.64 10.33 6.15
C ASP A 66 15.89 10.91 6.83
N LYS A 67 16.07 12.23 6.70
CA LYS A 67 17.22 12.94 7.25
C LYS A 67 17.01 13.26 8.72
N ARG A 68 18.05 13.05 9.52
CA ARG A 68 18.13 13.52 10.92
C ARG A 68 18.92 14.83 10.96
N ASP A 69 18.36 15.83 11.60
CA ASP A 69 19.07 17.06 11.94
C ASP A 69 19.96 16.79 13.17
N PRO A 70 21.31 16.89 13.04
CA PRO A 70 22.21 16.62 14.15
C PRO A 70 22.21 17.72 15.22
N GLN A 71 21.73 18.94 14.93
CA GLN A 71 21.70 20.04 15.88
C GLN A 71 20.43 20.04 16.74
N ARG A 72 19.28 19.77 16.10
CA ARG A 72 17.99 19.72 16.80
C ARG A 72 17.59 18.32 17.23
N GLU A 73 18.34 17.30 16.81
CA GLU A 73 18.04 15.87 16.97
C GLU A 73 16.67 15.43 16.44
N THR A 74 16.00 16.29 15.69
CA THR A 74 14.74 16.03 14.99
C THR A 74 14.98 15.19 13.74
N GLN A 75 13.98 14.45 13.32
CA GLN A 75 14.04 13.57 12.16
C GLN A 75 12.88 13.87 11.21
N GLN A 76 13.18 13.95 9.91
CA GLN A 76 12.13 13.95 8.88
C GLN A 76 11.37 12.62 8.92
N ILE A 77 10.10 12.64 8.54
CA ILE A 77 9.26 11.44 8.59
C ILE A 77 8.53 11.21 7.28
N ASP A 78 8.91 11.90 6.21
CA ASP A 78 8.15 11.92 4.97
C ASP A 78 8.18 10.53 4.29
N HIS A 79 9.34 9.87 4.26
CA HIS A 79 9.44 8.51 3.72
C HIS A 79 8.75 7.50 4.63
N LEU A 80 8.91 7.65 5.94
CA LEU A 80 8.23 6.78 6.91
C LEU A 80 6.70 6.88 6.82
N VAL A 81 6.16 8.08 6.66
CA VAL A 81 4.74 8.34 6.46
C VAL A 81 4.26 7.67 5.17
N GLN A 82 4.99 7.84 4.07
CA GLN A 82 4.66 7.20 2.79
C GLN A 82 4.67 5.68 2.88
N ALA A 83 5.69 5.09 3.51
CA ALA A 83 5.80 3.65 3.71
C ALA A 83 4.65 3.13 4.57
N THR A 84 4.35 3.79 5.69
CA THR A 84 3.23 3.42 6.57
C THR A 84 1.90 3.48 5.81
N ALA A 85 1.64 4.58 5.10
CA ALA A 85 0.42 4.74 4.31
C ALA A 85 0.29 3.65 3.22
N TYR A 86 1.38 3.38 2.52
CA TYR A 86 1.44 2.37 1.45
C TYR A 86 1.13 0.97 2.01
N GLU A 87 1.82 0.56 3.07
CA GLU A 87 1.70 -0.78 3.65
C GLU A 87 0.28 -1.02 4.16
N HIS A 88 -0.30 -0.07 4.92
CA HIS A 88 -1.66 -0.22 5.45
C HIS A 88 -2.72 -0.27 4.35
N TRP A 89 -2.68 0.66 3.38
CA TRP A 89 -3.65 0.67 2.28
C TRP A 89 -3.53 -0.55 1.38
N HIS A 90 -2.32 -0.91 0.95
CA HIS A 90 -2.15 -2.03 0.05
C HIS A 90 -2.49 -3.35 0.75
N ARG A 91 -2.13 -3.54 2.02
CA ARG A 91 -2.52 -4.74 2.76
C ARG A 91 -4.05 -4.90 2.83
N MET A 92 -4.78 -3.81 3.08
CA MET A 92 -6.24 -3.78 3.03
C MET A 92 -6.78 -4.14 1.63
N LEU A 93 -6.23 -3.51 0.60
CA LEU A 93 -6.64 -3.72 -0.78
C LEU A 93 -6.38 -5.16 -1.23
N PHE A 94 -5.20 -5.71 -0.93
CA PHE A 94 -4.81 -7.09 -1.25
C PHE A 94 -5.68 -8.09 -0.51
N ALA A 95 -6.03 -7.85 0.75
CA ALA A 95 -6.98 -8.71 1.47
C ALA A 95 -8.32 -8.82 0.73
N ARG A 96 -8.82 -7.70 0.19
CA ARG A 96 -10.02 -7.72 -0.65
C ARG A 96 -9.81 -8.41 -1.99
N PHE A 97 -8.69 -8.17 -2.68
CA PHE A 97 -8.36 -8.90 -3.91
C PHE A 97 -8.35 -10.42 -3.68
N LEU A 98 -7.71 -10.87 -2.60
CA LEU A 98 -7.65 -12.29 -2.26
C LEU A 98 -9.04 -12.84 -1.95
N ALA A 99 -9.85 -12.13 -1.17
CA ALA A 99 -11.20 -12.58 -0.83
C ALA A 99 -12.11 -12.68 -2.06
N GLU A 100 -12.07 -11.69 -2.97
CA GLU A 100 -12.93 -11.65 -4.15
C GLU A 100 -12.55 -12.70 -5.22
N ASN A 101 -11.28 -13.14 -5.21
CA ASN A 101 -10.76 -14.18 -6.10
C ASN A 101 -10.72 -15.58 -5.45
N ASP A 102 -11.35 -15.77 -4.29
CA ASP A 102 -11.36 -17.03 -3.53
C ASP A 102 -9.96 -17.54 -3.16
N LEU A 103 -9.04 -16.60 -2.92
CA LEU A 103 -7.64 -16.84 -2.57
C LEU A 103 -7.31 -16.45 -1.13
N LEU A 104 -8.20 -15.82 -0.37
CA LEU A 104 -7.93 -15.49 1.03
C LEU A 104 -8.13 -16.74 1.88
N LEU A 105 -7.06 -17.36 2.36
CA LEU A 105 -7.15 -18.63 3.07
C LEU A 105 -7.25 -18.43 4.58
N ASP A 106 -8.10 -19.24 5.21
CA ASP A 106 -8.13 -19.40 6.66
C ASP A 106 -6.80 -19.99 7.15
N ALA A 107 -6.31 -19.44 8.27
CA ALA A 107 -5.04 -19.83 8.85
C ALA A 107 -5.04 -21.24 9.44
N GLU A 108 -6.21 -21.74 9.88
CA GLU A 108 -6.31 -23.04 10.55
C GLU A 108 -6.70 -24.16 9.59
N HIS A 109 -7.64 -23.90 8.67
CA HIS A 109 -8.22 -24.93 7.82
C HIS A 109 -7.74 -24.86 6.36
N GLY A 110 -7.07 -23.78 5.94
CA GLY A 110 -6.60 -23.59 4.57
C GLY A 110 -7.70 -23.49 3.52
N VAL A 111 -8.92 -23.12 3.94
CA VAL A 111 -10.09 -22.94 3.08
C VAL A 111 -10.23 -21.48 2.71
N ALA A 112 -10.65 -21.20 1.47
CA ALA A 112 -10.93 -19.83 1.03
C ALA A 112 -12.08 -19.22 1.86
N MET A 113 -11.88 -17.99 2.32
CA MET A 113 -12.84 -17.22 3.10
C MET A 113 -13.34 -16.04 2.29
N THR A 114 -14.66 -15.85 2.31
CA THR A 114 -15.33 -14.64 1.84
C THR A 114 -15.16 -13.51 2.84
N LEU A 115 -15.37 -12.26 2.39
CA LEU A 115 -15.31 -11.09 3.28
C LEU A 115 -16.34 -11.18 4.42
N ASP A 116 -17.53 -11.73 4.15
CA ASP A 116 -18.58 -11.88 5.16
C ASP A 116 -18.19 -12.89 6.24
N GLU A 117 -17.53 -13.99 5.86
CA GLU A 117 -16.99 -14.97 6.83
C GLU A 117 -15.88 -14.37 7.68
N VAL A 118 -14.98 -13.57 7.08
CA VAL A 118 -13.94 -12.85 7.84
C VAL A 118 -14.55 -11.82 8.80
N ARG A 119 -15.63 -11.15 8.40
CA ARG A 119 -16.37 -10.20 9.26
C ARG A 119 -17.01 -10.88 10.45
N GLU A 120 -17.67 -12.02 10.24
CA GLU A 120 -18.27 -12.78 11.33
C GLU A 120 -17.18 -13.33 12.28
N LEU A 121 -16.08 -13.88 11.75
CA LEU A 121 -14.96 -14.37 12.56
C LEU A 121 -14.33 -13.24 13.40
N ALA A 122 -14.15 -12.05 12.82
CA ALA A 122 -13.63 -10.90 13.54
C ALA A 122 -14.59 -10.43 14.64
N ARG A 123 -15.90 -10.46 14.39
CA ARG A 123 -16.92 -10.12 15.39
C ARG A 123 -16.90 -11.10 16.56
N GLU A 124 -16.74 -12.40 16.30
CA GLU A 124 -16.60 -13.44 17.33
C GLU A 124 -15.33 -13.24 18.19
N GLN A 125 -14.23 -12.82 17.57
CA GLN A 125 -12.96 -12.54 18.27
C GLN A 125 -12.92 -11.15 18.93
N GLY A 126 -13.93 -10.30 18.71
CA GLY A 126 -13.93 -8.90 19.16
C GLY A 126 -12.82 -8.06 18.52
N ARG A 127 -12.33 -8.46 17.34
CA ARG A 127 -11.28 -7.79 16.57
C ARG A 127 -11.87 -7.02 15.41
N ASP A 128 -11.08 -6.13 14.84
CA ASP A 128 -11.42 -5.48 13.59
C ASP A 128 -11.29 -6.47 12.42
N TRP A 129 -12.31 -6.52 11.56
CA TRP A 129 -12.35 -7.47 10.44
C TRP A 129 -11.30 -7.17 9.38
N MET A 130 -10.94 -5.89 9.21
CA MET A 130 -9.95 -5.48 8.25
C MET A 130 -8.54 -5.81 8.75
N GLU A 131 -8.27 -5.62 10.04
CA GLU A 131 -7.03 -6.09 10.68
C GLU A 131 -6.86 -7.61 10.55
N LEU A 132 -7.94 -8.37 10.75
CA LEU A 132 -7.91 -9.83 10.60
C LEU A 132 -7.67 -10.22 9.13
N ALA A 133 -8.42 -9.62 8.19
CA ALA A 133 -8.25 -9.88 6.75
C ALA A 133 -6.83 -9.53 6.28
N ALA A 134 -6.31 -8.41 6.77
CA ALA A 134 -4.96 -7.94 6.51
C ALA A 134 -3.89 -8.90 7.06
N GLU A 135 -4.08 -9.44 8.26
CA GLU A 135 -3.18 -10.43 8.87
C GLU A 135 -3.16 -11.74 8.06
N LEU A 136 -4.33 -12.22 7.65
CA LEU A 136 -4.47 -13.40 6.78
C LEU A 136 -3.76 -13.17 5.44
N ALA A 137 -4.05 -12.05 4.78
CA ALA A 137 -3.41 -11.68 3.51
C ALA A 137 -1.90 -11.56 3.63
N GLN A 138 -1.40 -10.99 4.73
CA GLN A 138 0.02 -10.83 5.00
C GLN A 138 0.75 -12.16 5.13
N ARG A 139 0.15 -13.17 5.79
CA ARG A 139 0.72 -14.52 5.88
C ARG A 139 0.86 -15.19 4.51
N MET A 140 -0.01 -14.83 3.56
CA MET A 140 0.04 -15.34 2.19
C MET A 140 1.05 -14.58 1.32
N LEU A 141 1.26 -13.30 1.61
CA LEU A 141 2.05 -12.38 0.80
C LEU A 141 3.35 -11.94 1.51
N LEU A 142 4.04 -12.88 2.17
CA LEU A 142 5.28 -12.61 2.93
C LEU A 142 6.39 -11.92 2.11
N ALA A 143 6.39 -12.12 0.79
CA ALA A 143 7.33 -11.44 -0.10
C ALA A 143 7.03 -9.95 -0.28
N VAL A 144 5.77 -9.54 -0.10
CA VAL A 144 5.29 -8.17 -0.30
C VAL A 144 5.12 -7.46 1.04
N PHE A 145 4.47 -8.09 2.03
CA PHE A 145 4.18 -7.54 3.34
C PHE A 145 4.95 -8.30 4.42
N ARG A 146 5.97 -7.68 5.03
CA ARG A 146 6.80 -8.34 6.05
C ARG A 146 6.21 -8.15 7.45
N PRO A 147 5.87 -9.22 8.19
CA PRO A 147 5.32 -9.11 9.55
C PRO A 147 6.21 -8.32 10.52
N GLU A 148 7.52 -8.36 10.29
CA GLU A 148 8.52 -7.70 11.12
C GLU A 148 8.68 -6.21 10.81
N ASP A 149 7.96 -5.67 9.81
CA ASP A 149 8.06 -4.26 9.48
C ASP A 149 7.46 -3.39 10.60
N PRO A 150 8.22 -2.46 11.20
CA PRO A 150 7.73 -1.62 12.28
C PRO A 150 6.54 -0.74 11.86
N VAL A 151 6.39 -0.41 10.57
CA VAL A 151 5.25 0.43 10.11
C VAL A 151 3.90 -0.29 10.23
N LEU A 152 3.90 -1.63 10.21
CA LEU A 152 2.68 -2.43 10.35
C LEU A 152 2.25 -2.61 11.80
N GLN A 153 3.15 -2.37 12.76
CA GLN A 153 2.84 -2.34 14.20
C GLN A 153 2.15 -1.02 14.59
N VAL A 154 2.20 0.00 13.74
CA VAL A 154 1.53 1.29 13.95
C VAL A 154 0.03 1.12 13.66
N GLN A 155 -0.81 1.46 14.63
CA GLN A 155 -2.26 1.47 14.44
C GLN A 155 -2.72 2.83 13.90
N LEU A 156 -3.37 2.84 12.73
CA LEU A 156 -3.96 4.07 12.18
C LEU A 156 -5.15 4.53 13.02
N PRO A 157 -5.42 5.85 13.09
CA PRO A 157 -6.55 6.37 13.87
C PRO A 157 -7.87 5.75 13.39
N PRO A 158 -8.84 5.45 14.27
CA PRO A 158 -10.12 4.86 13.88
C PRO A 158 -10.83 5.63 12.76
N GLU A 159 -10.81 6.97 12.81
CA GLU A 159 -11.37 7.83 11.77
C GLU A 159 -10.69 7.65 10.40
N THR A 160 -9.37 7.43 10.41
CA THR A 160 -8.61 7.18 9.16
C THR A 160 -8.97 5.80 8.60
N ARG A 161 -9.01 4.77 9.46
CA ARG A 161 -9.37 3.40 9.06
C ARG A 161 -10.77 3.36 8.45
N GLN A 162 -11.76 3.94 9.13
CA GLN A 162 -13.13 4.01 8.63
C GLN A 162 -13.21 4.69 7.25
N LYS A 163 -12.50 5.80 7.05
CA LYS A 163 -12.44 6.47 5.75
C LYS A 163 -11.80 5.60 4.67
N LEU A 164 -10.74 4.85 4.98
CA LEU A 164 -10.11 3.92 4.04
C LEU A 164 -11.04 2.75 3.71
N GLU A 165 -11.74 2.21 4.69
CA GLU A 165 -12.76 1.16 4.49
C GLU A 165 -13.88 1.64 3.58
N GLU A 166 -14.43 2.83 3.80
CA GLU A 166 -15.45 3.42 2.92
C GLU A 166 -14.96 3.54 1.47
N LYS A 167 -13.70 3.93 1.25
CA LYS A 167 -13.11 4.00 -0.10
C LYS A 167 -12.95 2.61 -0.71
N LEU A 168 -12.55 1.63 0.09
CA LEU A 168 -12.43 0.26 -0.35
C LEU A 168 -13.82 -0.26 -0.74
N GLU A 169 -14.80 -0.24 0.17
CA GLU A 169 -16.17 -0.73 -0.04
C GLU A 169 -16.87 -0.11 -1.26
N ALA A 170 -16.62 1.16 -1.54
CA ALA A 170 -17.17 1.85 -2.71
C ALA A 170 -16.71 1.26 -4.07
N LEU A 171 -15.62 0.47 -4.08
CA LEU A 171 -15.13 -0.17 -5.29
C LEU A 171 -15.99 -1.40 -5.67
N PRO A 172 -16.48 -1.48 -6.93
CA PRO A 172 -17.24 -2.62 -7.41
C PRO A 172 -16.39 -3.89 -7.50
N ARG A 173 -17.04 -5.05 -7.36
CA ARG A 173 -16.40 -6.37 -7.36
C ARG A 173 -15.60 -6.64 -8.64
N GLU A 174 -16.10 -6.18 -9.78
CA GLU A 174 -15.48 -6.34 -11.10
C GLU A 174 -14.06 -5.76 -11.18
N ILE A 175 -13.73 -4.79 -10.33
CA ILE A 175 -12.37 -4.27 -10.24
C ILE A 175 -11.42 -5.33 -9.70
N PHE A 176 -11.84 -6.07 -8.68
CA PHE A 176 -11.00 -7.05 -8.00
C PHE A 176 -10.78 -8.32 -8.83
N LEU A 177 -11.64 -8.58 -9.82
CA LEU A 177 -11.56 -9.74 -10.71
C LEU A 177 -10.78 -9.47 -12.01
N ALA A 178 -10.34 -8.23 -12.24
CA ALA A 178 -9.63 -7.86 -13.46
C ALA A 178 -8.12 -8.02 -13.33
N ASP A 179 -7.50 -8.65 -14.33
CA ASP A 179 -6.08 -9.03 -14.32
C ASP A 179 -5.15 -7.80 -14.32
N ASP A 180 -5.58 -6.70 -14.96
CA ASP A 180 -4.81 -5.45 -15.03
C ASP A 180 -5.04 -4.52 -13.83
N SER A 181 -5.97 -4.85 -12.92
CA SER A 181 -6.40 -3.92 -11.87
C SER A 181 -5.29 -3.56 -10.88
N LEU A 182 -4.48 -4.53 -10.45
CA LEU A 182 -3.35 -4.26 -9.54
C LEU A 182 -2.32 -3.32 -10.18
N GLY A 183 -2.07 -3.47 -11.48
CA GLY A 183 -1.21 -2.57 -12.23
C GLY A 183 -1.71 -1.12 -12.18
N TRP A 184 -3.02 -0.93 -12.41
CA TRP A 184 -3.65 0.37 -12.31
C TRP A 184 -3.62 0.96 -10.90
N VAL A 185 -3.82 0.15 -9.85
CA VAL A 185 -3.70 0.59 -8.45
C VAL A 185 -2.34 1.24 -8.21
N TYR A 186 -1.25 0.55 -8.58
CA TYR A 186 0.10 1.07 -8.37
C TYR A 186 0.35 2.38 -9.09
N GLN A 187 -0.12 2.49 -10.34
CA GLN A 187 0.00 3.73 -11.10
C GLN A 187 -0.84 4.86 -10.49
N PHE A 188 -2.08 4.58 -10.07
CA PHE A 188 -2.99 5.57 -9.51
C PHE A 188 -2.59 6.02 -8.11
N TRP A 189 -1.96 5.15 -7.33
CA TRP A 189 -1.34 5.52 -6.05
C TRP A 189 -0.32 6.66 -6.23
N GLN A 190 0.43 6.65 -7.33
CA GLN A 190 1.42 7.69 -7.64
C GLN A 190 0.85 8.92 -8.34
N ARG A 191 -0.45 8.98 -8.65
CA ARG A 191 -1.03 10.03 -9.51
C ARG A 191 -0.73 11.44 -9.00
N ASP A 192 -1.08 11.73 -7.76
CA ASP A 192 -1.01 13.09 -7.23
C ASP A 192 0.45 13.54 -7.03
N GLU A 193 1.33 12.61 -6.63
CA GLU A 193 2.76 12.87 -6.49
C GLU A 193 3.42 13.09 -7.85
N LYS A 194 3.03 12.31 -8.86
CA LYS A 194 3.47 12.51 -10.25
C LYS A 194 3.06 13.89 -10.77
N ASP A 195 1.81 14.32 -10.52
CA ASP A 195 1.32 15.63 -10.93
C ASP A 195 2.07 16.76 -10.23
N ARG A 196 2.38 16.60 -8.93
CA ARG A 196 3.19 17.54 -8.15
C ARG A 196 4.59 17.68 -8.74
N VAL A 197 5.30 16.56 -8.92
CA VAL A 197 6.67 16.52 -9.45
C VAL A 197 6.74 17.13 -10.85
N ASN A 198 5.78 16.81 -11.73
CA ASN A 198 5.73 17.37 -13.08
C ASN A 198 5.50 18.88 -13.08
N LYS A 199 4.69 19.40 -12.15
CA LYS A 199 4.46 20.85 -11.99
C LYS A 199 5.65 21.60 -11.43
N GLU A 200 6.44 20.96 -10.56
CA GLU A 200 7.61 21.58 -9.95
C GLU A 200 8.76 21.78 -10.94
N GLU A 201 8.75 21.08 -12.09
CA GLU A 201 9.79 21.14 -13.14
C GLU A 201 11.22 20.96 -12.61
N VAL A 202 11.34 20.31 -11.45
CA VAL A 202 12.62 20.03 -10.79
C VAL A 202 13.32 18.85 -11.46
N LYS A 203 14.64 18.80 -11.31
CA LYS A 203 15.41 17.63 -11.73
C LYS A 203 14.93 16.40 -10.94
N ILE A 204 14.51 15.36 -11.67
CA ILE A 204 14.09 14.09 -11.09
C ILE A 204 15.28 13.44 -10.37
N GLY A 205 15.20 13.39 -9.04
CA GLY A 205 16.13 12.70 -8.15
C GLY A 205 15.58 11.36 -7.66
N ALA A 206 16.23 10.78 -6.65
CA ALA A 206 15.83 9.48 -6.07
C ALA A 206 14.39 9.52 -5.53
N ASP A 207 14.00 10.60 -4.85
CA ASP A 207 12.70 10.72 -4.20
C ASP A 207 11.55 10.93 -5.22
N GLN A 208 11.84 11.57 -6.37
CA GLN A 208 10.85 11.83 -7.42
C GLN A 208 10.72 10.67 -8.41
N LEU A 209 11.73 9.80 -8.51
CA LEU A 209 11.80 8.76 -9.54
C LEU A 209 10.59 7.80 -9.49
N PRO A 210 10.19 7.23 -8.34
CA PRO A 210 9.09 6.27 -8.30
C PRO A 210 7.78 6.85 -8.85
N ALA A 211 7.50 8.11 -8.56
CA ALA A 211 6.27 8.77 -8.99
C ALA A 211 6.17 8.92 -10.52
N VAL A 212 7.29 9.17 -11.20
CA VAL A 212 7.29 9.41 -12.65
C VAL A 212 7.58 8.15 -13.46
N THR A 213 8.14 7.09 -12.87
CA THR A 213 8.51 5.85 -13.59
C THR A 213 7.64 4.64 -13.30
N GLN A 214 6.80 4.65 -12.25
CA GLN A 214 5.90 3.53 -11.95
C GLN A 214 4.67 3.53 -12.88
N LEU A 215 4.90 3.24 -14.15
CA LEU A 215 3.89 3.16 -15.20
C LEU A 215 3.50 1.72 -15.46
N PHE A 216 2.21 1.44 -15.43
CA PHE A 216 1.70 0.12 -15.78
C PHE A 216 1.73 -0.07 -17.31
N THR A 217 2.17 -1.25 -17.74
CA THR A 217 2.20 -1.62 -19.16
C THR A 217 0.99 -2.50 -19.46
N GLU A 218 0.04 -1.96 -20.21
CA GLU A 218 -1.17 -2.68 -20.64
C GLU A 218 -0.83 -3.93 -21.49
N ASP A 219 -1.67 -4.96 -21.36
CA ASP A 219 -1.47 -6.29 -21.99
C ASP A 219 -1.17 -6.23 -23.49
N TYR A 220 -1.83 -5.33 -24.24
CA TYR A 220 -1.61 -5.22 -25.68
C TYR A 220 -0.18 -4.78 -26.01
N MET A 221 0.45 -3.96 -25.17
CA MET A 221 1.84 -3.52 -25.37
C MET A 221 2.79 -4.68 -25.08
N VAL A 222 2.51 -5.47 -24.04
CA VAL A 222 3.30 -6.67 -23.71
C VAL A 222 3.20 -7.69 -24.84
N LEU A 223 2.00 -7.97 -25.33
CA LEU A 223 1.76 -8.87 -26.46
C LEU A 223 2.49 -8.38 -27.72
N PHE A 224 2.39 -7.09 -28.04
CA PHE A 224 3.11 -6.50 -29.16
C PHE A 224 4.62 -6.72 -29.05
N LEU A 225 5.22 -6.46 -27.89
CA LEU A 225 6.65 -6.67 -27.67
C LEU A 225 7.05 -8.15 -27.79
N LEU A 226 6.23 -9.04 -27.22
CA LEU A 226 6.45 -10.49 -27.28
C LEU A 226 6.39 -11.01 -28.72
N GLU A 227 5.34 -10.65 -29.46
CA GLU A 227 5.12 -11.05 -30.85
C GLU A 227 6.25 -10.56 -31.76
N ASN A 228 6.68 -9.30 -31.61
CA ASN A 228 7.79 -8.78 -32.40
C ASN A 228 9.11 -9.47 -32.04
N THR A 229 9.37 -9.76 -30.77
CA THR A 229 10.61 -10.40 -30.33
C THR A 229 10.68 -11.86 -30.78
N LEU A 230 9.65 -12.66 -30.49
CA LEU A 230 9.59 -14.07 -30.87
C LEU A 230 9.42 -14.24 -32.38
N GLY A 231 8.64 -13.38 -33.02
CA GLY A 231 8.45 -13.36 -34.47
C GLY A 231 9.75 -13.07 -35.22
N ALA A 232 10.51 -12.07 -34.77
CA ALA A 232 11.83 -11.76 -35.33
C ALA A 232 12.81 -12.95 -35.16
N TRP A 233 12.86 -13.52 -33.96
CA TRP A 233 13.71 -14.69 -33.67
C TRP A 233 13.35 -15.90 -34.55
N TRP A 234 12.06 -16.22 -34.66
CA TRP A 234 11.58 -17.34 -35.45
C TRP A 234 11.88 -17.16 -36.95
N THR A 235 11.66 -15.95 -37.46
CA THR A 235 11.94 -15.61 -38.86
C THR A 235 13.44 -15.71 -39.17
N ALA A 236 14.31 -15.30 -38.23
CA ALA A 236 15.75 -15.41 -38.37
C ALA A 236 16.24 -16.86 -38.38
N ARG A 237 15.58 -17.78 -37.66
CA ARG A 237 15.92 -19.21 -37.58
C ARG A 237 15.46 -20.05 -38.78
N ARG A 238 14.60 -19.48 -39.64
CA ARG A 238 14.06 -20.12 -40.85
C ARG A 238 14.71 -19.61 -42.14
N ARG A 239 15.71 -18.74 -42.02
CA ARG A 239 16.63 -18.39 -43.11
C ARG A 239 17.86 -19.28 -43.04
#